data_AF-A0A202CHL5-F1
#
_entry.id   AF-A0A202CHL5-F1
#
_cell.length_a   1.000
_cell.length_b   1.000
_cell.length_c   1.000
_cell.angle_alpha   90.00
_cell.angle_beta   90.00
_cell.angle_gamma   90.00
#
_symmetry.space_group_name_H-M   'P 1'
#
loop_
_entity.id
_entity.type
_entity.pdbx_description
1 polymer ?
#
loop_
_entity_poly.entity_id
_entity_poly.type
_entity_poly.pdbx_seq_one_letter_code
_entity_poly.pdbx_strand_id
1 'polypeptide(L)'
;MRDNYELEKQTNYLIKGINFLWFLTKVGSYKTWITERVYPVIPPISSLENIPAFVHQFLFGASLSALLLVVCIKPKRWVLIFLFLSEIMSCLLDTVRWQPWEYMYLCFLLLIIINFYKRENILILGHLFLVSVYIFSGLHKFSRSFLSLVWLNMFLRDFLGLSMDFILKYKLFFVGLFIPFVEVLLALLLLFSKSKRVISYLLMGMHLSILIFIGPFGLKYNSIVWLWNFAMIFILGIIYSKPMEGLNKKTIATNALFLVLWFVLPVFSFWGSWYQYFSFNLYSGKGYQMNICISQNVKELKPYFEAEPNNFCKGSRYINLQEWAFKEIKSAPIPEIEIQRKIAVYLKKKYQKKNIQIILYNMEENKMIKL
;
A
#
# COMPACT_ATOMS: atom_id res chain seq x y z
N MET A 1 33.39 -20.90 -1.39
CA MET A 1 32.69 -21.25 -0.12
C MET A 1 32.30 -20.01 0.69
N ARG A 2 33.21 -19.04 0.90
CA ARG A 2 32.92 -17.79 1.62
C ARG A 2 31.80 -16.97 0.99
N ASP A 3 31.80 -16.83 -0.34
CA ASP A 3 30.77 -16.04 -1.06
C ASP A 3 29.37 -16.66 -0.96
N ASN A 4 29.27 -17.98 -1.04
CA ASN A 4 27.99 -18.71 -0.88
C ASN A 4 27.42 -18.57 0.54
N TYR A 5 28.28 -18.61 1.56
CA TYR A 5 27.87 -18.41 2.96
C TYR A 5 27.39 -16.97 3.20
N GLU A 6 28.10 -16.01 2.62
CA GLU A 6 27.79 -14.60 2.72
C GLU A 6 26.48 -14.21 1.99
N LEU A 7 26.22 -14.85 0.85
CA LEU A 7 24.94 -14.75 0.13
C LEU A 7 23.78 -15.42 0.89
N GLU A 8 24.04 -16.59 1.52
CA GLU A 8 23.07 -17.24 2.41
C GLU A 8 22.63 -16.30 3.53
N LYS A 9 23.61 -15.70 4.20
CA LYS A 9 23.39 -14.81 5.33
C LYS A 9 22.57 -13.59 4.92
N GLN A 10 22.95 -12.92 3.83
CA GLN A 10 22.23 -11.75 3.31
C GLN A 10 20.78 -12.09 2.95
N THR A 11 20.56 -13.20 2.24
CA THR A 11 19.22 -13.65 1.84
C THR A 11 18.37 -14.03 3.05
N ASN A 12 18.96 -14.72 4.04
CA ASN A 12 18.24 -15.07 5.26
C ASN A 12 17.84 -13.83 6.07
N TYR A 13 18.70 -12.80 6.15
CA TYR A 13 18.31 -11.54 6.79
C TYR A 13 17.20 -10.84 6.04
N LEU A 14 17.25 -10.81 4.70
CA LEU A 14 16.16 -10.24 3.89
C LEU A 14 14.83 -10.94 4.22
N ILE A 15 14.79 -12.27 4.16
CA ILE A 15 13.59 -13.06 4.45
C ILE A 15 13.10 -12.78 5.87
N LYS A 16 13.96 -12.88 6.87
CA LYS A 16 13.57 -12.71 8.28
C LYS A 16 13.07 -11.30 8.57
N GLY A 17 13.78 -10.27 8.10
CA GLY A 17 13.39 -8.88 8.36
C GLY A 17 12.11 -8.49 7.65
N ILE A 18 11.88 -8.96 6.41
CA ILE A 18 10.59 -8.78 5.72
C ILE A 18 9.46 -9.41 6.54
N ASN A 19 9.61 -10.67 6.97
CA ASN A 19 8.56 -11.37 7.73
C ASN A 19 8.33 -10.73 9.11
N PHE A 20 9.37 -10.21 9.75
CA PHE A 20 9.25 -9.49 11.02
C PHE A 20 8.46 -8.19 10.87
N LEU A 21 8.78 -7.36 9.87
CA LEU A 21 8.07 -6.10 9.63
C LEU A 21 6.64 -6.34 9.15
N TRP A 22 6.41 -7.42 8.40
CA TRP A 22 5.08 -7.85 8.02
C TRP A 22 4.26 -8.29 9.25
N PHE A 23 4.85 -9.07 10.16
CA PHE A 23 4.23 -9.43 11.43
C PHE A 23 3.81 -8.20 12.23
N LEU A 24 4.71 -7.22 12.42
CA LEU A 24 4.39 -5.97 13.12
C LEU A 24 3.26 -5.20 12.42
N THR A 25 3.28 -5.16 11.08
CA THR A 25 2.23 -4.51 10.29
C THR A 25 0.87 -5.18 10.50
N LYS A 26 0.82 -6.52 10.48
CA LYS A 26 -0.41 -7.28 10.71
C LYS A 26 -0.96 -7.09 12.13
N VAL A 27 -0.09 -7.13 13.14
CA VAL A 27 -0.48 -6.88 14.54
C VAL A 27 -1.00 -5.45 14.71
N GLY A 28 -0.29 -4.45 14.17
CA GLY A 28 -0.70 -3.05 14.23
C GLY A 28 -2.01 -2.73 13.49
N SER A 29 -2.40 -3.60 12.55
CA SER A 29 -3.62 -3.48 11.74
C SER A 29 -4.61 -4.63 11.99
N TYR A 30 -4.60 -5.25 13.18
CA TYR A 30 -5.35 -6.50 13.44
C TYR A 30 -6.82 -6.48 12.98
N LYS A 31 -7.52 -5.34 13.12
CA LYS A 31 -8.91 -5.16 12.66
C LYS A 31 -9.11 -5.28 11.15
N THR A 32 -8.06 -5.11 10.33
CA THR A 32 -8.09 -5.43 8.89
C THR A 32 -8.31 -6.93 8.64
N TRP A 33 -7.88 -7.78 9.58
CA TRP A 33 -7.81 -9.23 9.41
C TRP A 33 -8.96 -10.02 10.04
N ILE A 34 -9.79 -9.38 10.85
CA ILE A 34 -10.93 -9.99 11.54
C ILE A 34 -12.25 -9.30 11.15
N THR A 35 -13.37 -9.92 11.52
CA THR A 35 -14.73 -9.43 11.22
C THR A 35 -15.35 -8.58 12.32
N GLU A 36 -14.73 -8.54 13.52
CA GLU A 36 -15.20 -7.75 14.67
C GLU A 36 -14.86 -6.26 14.50
N ARG A 37 -15.64 -5.62 13.63
CA ARG A 37 -15.48 -4.21 13.24
C ARG A 37 -16.77 -3.66 12.64
N VAL A 38 -16.94 -2.35 12.69
CA VAL A 38 -18.05 -1.63 12.06
C VAL A 38 -17.79 -1.47 10.57
N TYR A 39 -16.53 -1.24 10.17
CA TYR A 39 -16.09 -1.14 8.78
C TYR A 39 -16.43 -2.42 7.99
N PRO A 40 -17.05 -2.31 6.81
CA PRO A 40 -17.57 -3.46 6.08
C PRO A 40 -16.51 -4.51 5.73
N VAL A 41 -16.91 -5.77 5.72
CA VAL A 41 -16.12 -6.89 5.18
C VAL A 41 -16.71 -7.21 3.81
N ILE A 42 -15.92 -6.99 2.75
CA ILE A 42 -16.40 -7.11 1.37
C ILE A 42 -15.50 -8.08 0.62
N PRO A 43 -15.88 -9.35 0.44
CA PRO A 43 -15.08 -10.27 -0.36
C PRO A 43 -15.06 -9.86 -1.84
N PRO A 44 -14.02 -10.24 -2.61
CA PRO A 44 -13.99 -9.99 -4.05
C PRO A 44 -15.10 -10.74 -4.79
N ILE A 45 -15.45 -11.94 -4.30
CA ILE A 45 -16.41 -12.88 -4.90
C ILE A 45 -17.60 -13.05 -3.95
N SER A 46 -18.83 -12.95 -4.48
CA SER A 46 -20.07 -13.01 -3.70
C SER A 46 -20.28 -14.34 -2.96
N SER A 47 -19.77 -15.45 -3.50
CA SER A 47 -19.83 -16.77 -2.85
C SER A 47 -19.13 -16.83 -1.49
N LEU A 48 -18.28 -15.86 -1.16
CA LEU A 48 -17.52 -15.78 0.09
C LEU A 48 -18.14 -14.81 1.13
N GLU A 49 -19.32 -14.24 0.87
CA GLU A 49 -19.95 -13.25 1.77
C GLU A 49 -20.34 -13.81 3.14
N ASN A 50 -20.67 -15.11 3.22
CA ASN A 50 -21.18 -15.75 4.43
C ASN A 50 -20.16 -16.64 5.14
N ILE A 51 -18.86 -16.38 4.92
CA ILE A 51 -17.80 -17.14 5.58
C ILE A 51 -17.79 -16.81 7.09
N PRO A 52 -17.79 -17.82 7.98
CA PRO A 52 -17.84 -17.59 9.42
C PRO A 52 -16.63 -16.81 9.97
N ALA A 53 -16.86 -15.97 10.98
CA ALA A 53 -15.84 -15.15 11.63
C ALA A 53 -14.60 -15.93 12.10
N PHE A 54 -14.80 -17.16 12.60
CA PHE A 54 -13.71 -18.01 13.08
C PHE A 54 -12.70 -18.37 11.96
N VAL A 55 -13.13 -18.41 10.70
CA VAL A 55 -12.24 -18.68 9.55
C VAL A 55 -11.27 -17.51 9.35
N HIS A 56 -11.77 -16.27 9.48
CA HIS A 56 -10.92 -15.07 9.42
C HIS A 56 -9.90 -15.05 10.56
N GLN A 57 -10.34 -15.37 11.79
CA GLN A 57 -9.46 -15.44 12.97
C GLN A 57 -8.43 -16.57 12.84
N PHE A 58 -8.82 -17.74 12.33
CA PHE A 58 -7.92 -18.86 12.08
C PHE A 58 -6.84 -18.49 11.06
N LEU A 59 -7.21 -17.93 9.90
CA LEU A 59 -6.25 -17.51 8.88
C LEU A 59 -5.30 -16.43 9.40
N PHE A 60 -5.81 -15.49 10.20
CA PHE A 60 -4.98 -14.47 10.84
C PHE A 60 -3.98 -15.09 11.84
N GLY A 61 -4.43 -15.97 12.72
CA GLY A 61 -3.56 -16.66 13.69
C GLY A 61 -2.52 -17.58 13.03
N ALA A 62 -2.93 -18.30 11.99
CA ALA A 62 -2.06 -19.15 11.18
C ALA A 62 -0.97 -18.33 10.45
N SER A 63 -1.35 -17.19 9.86
CA SER A 63 -0.42 -16.24 9.27
C SER A 63 0.60 -15.73 10.29
N LEU A 64 0.15 -15.23 11.46
CA LEU A 64 1.04 -14.71 12.49
C LEU A 64 2.02 -15.77 12.99
N SER A 65 1.55 -17.01 13.16
CA SER A 65 2.38 -18.14 13.57
C SER A 65 3.41 -18.51 12.51
N ALA A 66 3.03 -18.53 11.23
CA ALA A 66 3.96 -18.79 10.14
C ALA A 66 5.02 -17.68 10.00
N LEU A 67 4.63 -16.41 10.13
CA LEU A 67 5.54 -15.26 10.14
C LEU A 67 6.56 -15.36 11.28
N LEU A 68 6.09 -15.61 12.50
CA LEU A 68 6.98 -15.80 13.67
C LEU A 68 7.90 -17.00 13.49
N LEU A 69 7.40 -18.12 12.98
CA LEU A 69 8.21 -19.30 12.70
C LEU A 69 9.35 -18.95 11.74
N VAL A 70 9.07 -18.26 10.63
CA VAL A 70 10.10 -17.83 9.67
C VAL A 70 11.16 -16.92 10.31
N VAL A 71 10.76 -16.03 11.22
CA VAL A 71 11.67 -15.14 11.96
C VAL A 71 12.57 -15.94 12.92
N CYS A 72 11.98 -16.84 13.71
CA CYS A 72 12.67 -17.54 14.78
C CYS A 72 13.59 -18.66 14.27
N ILE A 73 13.17 -19.44 13.27
CA ILE A 73 13.95 -20.60 12.78
C ILE A 73 14.60 -20.33 11.42
N LYS A 74 15.35 -21.30 10.88
CA LYS A 74 15.85 -21.22 9.50
C LYS A 74 14.64 -21.27 8.55
N PRO A 75 14.52 -20.34 7.57
CA PRO A 75 13.40 -20.35 6.64
C PRO A 75 13.27 -21.71 5.95
N LYS A 76 12.06 -22.29 5.97
CA LYS A 76 11.73 -23.54 5.29
C LYS A 76 10.74 -23.24 4.17
N ARG A 77 11.00 -23.75 2.97
CA ARG A 77 10.19 -23.47 1.77
C ARG A 77 8.70 -23.78 1.97
N TRP A 78 8.38 -24.89 2.65
CA TRP A 78 6.99 -25.28 2.89
C TRP A 78 6.25 -24.32 3.84
N VAL A 79 6.93 -23.72 4.81
CA VAL A 79 6.34 -22.69 5.69
C VAL A 79 6.00 -21.44 4.89
N LEU A 80 6.89 -21.05 3.97
CA LEU A 80 6.66 -19.91 3.08
C LEU A 80 5.47 -20.18 2.13
N ILE A 81 5.37 -21.39 1.58
CA ILE A 81 4.22 -21.80 0.74
C ILE A 81 2.92 -21.76 1.55
N PHE A 82 2.92 -22.31 2.76
CA PHE A 82 1.77 -22.26 3.65
C PHE A 82 1.34 -20.83 3.96
N LEU A 83 2.30 -19.96 4.31
CA LEU A 83 2.06 -18.54 4.53
C LEU A 83 1.45 -17.90 3.28
N PHE A 84 2.04 -18.10 2.11
CA PHE A 84 1.54 -17.52 0.85
C PHE A 84 0.09 -17.94 0.57
N LEU A 85 -0.22 -19.23 0.67
CA LEU A 85 -1.58 -19.73 0.45
C LEU A 85 -2.56 -19.19 1.51
N SER A 86 -2.16 -19.15 2.78
CA SER A 86 -2.96 -18.58 3.87
C SER A 86 -3.31 -17.11 3.61
N GLU A 87 -2.37 -16.32 3.10
CA GLU A 87 -2.61 -14.90 2.80
C GLU A 87 -3.48 -14.70 1.56
N ILE A 88 -3.28 -15.48 0.50
CA ILE A 88 -4.18 -15.44 -0.66
C ILE A 88 -5.61 -15.78 -0.23
N MET A 89 -5.81 -16.82 0.58
CA MET A 89 -7.13 -17.15 1.13
C MET A 89 -7.67 -16.01 2.01
N SER A 90 -6.83 -15.43 2.86
CA SER A 90 -7.21 -14.30 3.71
C SER A 90 -7.69 -13.11 2.89
N CYS A 91 -6.97 -12.71 1.84
CA CYS A 91 -7.34 -11.58 0.98
C CYS A 91 -8.55 -11.87 0.08
N LEU A 92 -8.86 -13.15 -0.20
CA LEU A 92 -10.10 -13.54 -0.87
C LEU A 92 -11.34 -13.39 0.02
N LEU A 93 -11.19 -13.33 1.34
CA LEU A 93 -12.32 -13.12 2.25
C LEU A 93 -12.69 -11.63 2.42
N ASP A 94 -11.80 -10.72 2.05
CA ASP A 94 -12.00 -9.29 2.28
C ASP A 94 -11.06 -8.44 1.41
N THR A 95 -11.65 -7.71 0.48
CA THR A 95 -10.96 -6.86 -0.51
C THR A 95 -10.05 -5.83 0.14
N VAL A 96 -10.40 -5.30 1.32
CA VAL A 96 -9.58 -4.29 2.00
C VAL A 96 -8.22 -4.82 2.44
N ARG A 97 -8.02 -6.14 2.49
CA ARG A 97 -6.72 -6.77 2.80
C ARG A 97 -5.73 -6.67 1.65
N TRP A 98 -6.17 -6.40 0.42
CA TRP A 98 -5.30 -6.16 -0.74
C TRP A 98 -4.65 -4.78 -0.70
N GLN A 99 -3.95 -4.48 0.40
CA GLN A 99 -3.19 -3.25 0.54
C GLN A 99 -1.89 -3.30 -0.27
N PRO A 100 -1.30 -2.15 -0.65
CA PRO A 100 -0.06 -2.13 -1.44
C PRO A 100 1.12 -2.80 -0.71
N TRP A 101 1.21 -2.61 0.62
CA TRP A 101 2.24 -3.25 1.44
C TRP A 101 2.03 -4.77 1.52
N GLU A 102 0.79 -5.25 1.59
CA GLU A 102 0.49 -6.68 1.56
C GLU A 102 0.89 -7.29 0.21
N TYR A 103 0.51 -6.62 -0.88
CA TYR A 103 0.90 -7.03 -2.23
C TYR A 103 2.44 -7.05 -2.40
N MET A 104 3.14 -6.07 -1.85
CA MET A 104 4.60 -6.04 -1.83
C MET A 104 5.19 -7.26 -1.10
N TYR A 105 4.67 -7.57 0.10
CA TYR A 105 5.12 -8.73 0.87
C TYR A 105 4.83 -10.05 0.15
N LEU A 106 3.66 -10.18 -0.47
CA LEU A 106 3.29 -11.34 -1.29
C LEU A 106 4.20 -11.49 -2.52
N CYS A 107 4.57 -10.40 -3.20
CA CYS A 107 5.51 -10.42 -4.32
C CYS A 107 6.89 -10.94 -3.89
N PHE A 108 7.43 -10.41 -2.78
CA PHE A 108 8.69 -10.90 -2.22
C PHE A 108 8.59 -12.36 -1.80
N LEU A 109 7.52 -12.75 -1.12
CA LEU A 109 7.31 -14.13 -0.67
C LEU A 109 7.26 -15.11 -1.85
N LEU A 110 6.51 -14.79 -2.90
CA LEU A 110 6.43 -15.60 -4.12
C LEU A 110 7.79 -15.71 -4.83
N LEU A 111 8.51 -14.60 -4.94
CA LEU A 111 9.88 -14.55 -5.46
C LEU A 111 10.82 -15.48 -4.68
N ILE A 112 10.75 -15.45 -3.36
CA ILE A 112 11.56 -16.29 -2.48
C ILE A 112 11.17 -17.76 -2.63
N ILE A 113 9.88 -18.08 -2.72
CA ILE A 113 9.40 -19.48 -2.88
C ILE A 113 9.88 -20.09 -4.20
N ILE A 114 9.81 -19.35 -5.29
CA ILE A 114 10.20 -19.81 -6.63
C ILE A 114 11.73 -19.94 -6.72
N ASN A 115 12.47 -18.99 -6.16
CA ASN A 115 13.94 -18.94 -6.21
C ASN A 115 14.62 -19.41 -4.93
N PHE A 116 13.94 -20.22 -4.10
CA PHE A 116 14.40 -20.60 -2.75
C PHE A 116 15.83 -21.17 -2.72
N TYR A 117 16.19 -21.96 -3.74
CA TYR A 117 17.52 -22.56 -3.89
C TYR A 117 18.48 -21.74 -4.79
N LYS A 118 17.99 -20.69 -5.45
CA LYS A 118 18.74 -19.81 -6.35
C LYS A 118 18.82 -18.40 -5.75
N ARG A 119 19.60 -18.25 -4.68
CA ARG A 119 19.62 -17.05 -3.85
C ARG A 119 20.06 -15.78 -4.59
N GLU A 120 20.95 -15.89 -5.57
CA GLU A 120 21.34 -14.78 -6.43
C GLU A 120 20.13 -14.17 -7.16
N ASN A 121 19.23 -15.03 -7.66
CA ASN A 121 18.01 -14.57 -8.33
C ASN A 121 17.10 -13.79 -7.38
N ILE A 122 17.05 -14.11 -6.09
CA ILE A 122 16.24 -13.39 -5.09
C ILE A 122 16.69 -11.93 -5.02
N LEU A 123 18.01 -11.68 -4.99
CA LEU A 123 18.55 -10.32 -4.93
C LEU A 123 18.38 -9.57 -6.25
N ILE A 124 18.66 -10.22 -7.39
CA ILE A 124 18.51 -9.61 -8.73
C ILE A 124 17.04 -9.25 -9.00
N LEU A 125 16.12 -10.16 -8.74
CA LEU A 125 14.70 -9.91 -8.97
C LEU A 125 14.13 -8.94 -7.91
N GLY A 126 14.63 -8.98 -6.67
CA GLY A 126 14.27 -7.99 -5.64
C GLY A 126 14.70 -6.58 -6.04
N HIS A 127 15.87 -6.44 -6.66
CA HIS A 127 16.31 -5.19 -7.28
C HIS A 127 15.34 -4.73 -8.38
N LEU A 128 14.97 -5.61 -9.32
CA LEU A 128 14.03 -5.27 -10.39
C LEU A 128 12.63 -4.91 -9.88
N PHE A 129 12.18 -5.59 -8.82
CA PHE A 129 10.94 -5.24 -8.13
C PHE A 129 10.99 -3.82 -7.56
N LEU A 130 12.05 -3.46 -6.83
CA LEU A 130 12.22 -2.10 -6.31
C LEU A 130 12.26 -1.06 -7.42
N VAL A 131 12.98 -1.33 -8.52
CA VAL A 131 13.01 -0.44 -9.69
C VAL A 131 11.59 -0.21 -10.21
N SER A 132 10.81 -1.28 -10.39
CA SER A 132 9.41 -1.17 -10.81
C SER A 132 8.58 -0.33 -9.83
N VAL A 133 8.66 -0.61 -8.52
CA VAL A 133 7.94 0.12 -7.48
C VAL A 133 8.17 1.62 -7.61
N TYR A 134 9.43 2.07 -7.68
CA TYR A 134 9.74 3.51 -7.76
C TYR A 134 9.38 4.12 -9.12
N ILE A 135 9.55 3.40 -10.23
CA ILE A 135 9.12 3.89 -11.55
C ILE A 135 7.61 4.15 -11.53
N PHE A 136 6.79 3.13 -11.22
CA PHE A 136 5.35 3.27 -11.33
C PHE A 136 4.78 4.18 -10.23
N SER A 137 5.33 4.13 -9.02
CA SER A 137 4.89 5.04 -7.96
C SER A 137 5.18 6.51 -8.29
N GLY A 138 6.35 6.82 -8.86
CA GLY A 138 6.66 8.16 -9.36
C GLY A 138 5.77 8.57 -10.54
N LEU A 139 5.58 7.68 -11.52
CA LEU A 139 4.73 7.95 -12.69
C LEU A 139 3.29 8.26 -12.29
N HIS A 140 2.73 7.52 -11.34
CA HIS A 140 1.35 7.75 -10.88
C HIS A 140 1.18 9.08 -10.14
N LYS A 141 2.24 9.62 -9.55
CA LYS A 141 2.26 10.92 -8.85
C LYS A 141 2.37 12.12 -9.80
N PHE A 142 2.67 11.94 -11.09
CA PHE A 142 2.49 13.00 -12.10
C PHE A 142 0.99 13.22 -12.35
N SER A 143 0.35 13.94 -11.44
CA SER A 143 -1.09 14.19 -11.46
C SER A 143 -1.46 15.45 -10.70
N ARG A 144 -2.60 16.02 -11.10
CA ARG A 144 -3.14 17.19 -10.41
C ARG A 144 -3.58 16.83 -8.99
N SER A 145 -4.17 15.65 -8.80
CA SER A 145 -4.54 15.15 -7.48
C SER A 145 -3.37 15.07 -6.50
N PHE A 146 -2.20 14.60 -6.94
CA PHE A 146 -1.03 14.55 -6.08
C PHE A 146 -0.60 15.97 -5.66
N LEU A 147 -0.55 16.89 -6.63
CA LEU A 147 -0.19 18.28 -6.35
C LEU A 147 -1.18 18.99 -5.42
N SER A 148 -2.48 18.75 -5.55
CA SER A 148 -3.49 19.40 -4.71
C SER A 148 -3.60 18.75 -3.33
N LEU A 149 -3.72 17.43 -3.26
CA LEU A 149 -4.03 16.73 -2.02
C LEU A 149 -2.78 16.49 -1.18
N VAL A 150 -1.69 16.02 -1.79
CA VAL A 150 -0.48 15.65 -1.03
C VAL A 150 0.48 16.81 -0.91
N TRP A 151 0.83 17.47 -2.03
CA TRP A 151 1.80 18.55 -1.99
C TRP A 151 1.22 19.82 -1.38
N LEU A 152 0.12 20.36 -1.93
CA LEU A 152 -0.44 21.62 -1.46
C LEU A 152 -1.08 21.48 -0.08
N ASN A 153 -2.04 20.58 0.10
CA ASN A 153 -2.77 20.48 1.37
C ASN A 153 -1.89 19.85 2.45
N MET A 154 -1.49 18.58 2.29
CA MET A 154 -0.78 17.91 3.37
C MET A 154 0.62 18.50 3.63
N PHE A 155 1.44 18.74 2.60
CA PHE A 155 2.82 19.15 2.81
C PHE A 155 2.97 20.67 3.05
N LEU A 156 2.52 21.53 2.13
CA LEU A 156 2.73 22.98 2.26
C LEU A 156 1.86 23.61 3.35
N ARG A 157 0.59 23.22 3.45
CA ARG A 157 -0.35 23.83 4.41
C ARG A 157 -0.29 23.13 5.76
N ASP A 158 -0.55 21.84 5.81
CA ASP A 158 -0.75 21.16 7.10
C ASP A 158 0.58 20.90 7.82
N PHE A 159 1.64 20.53 7.08
CA PHE A 159 2.96 20.24 7.66
C PHE A 159 3.85 21.47 7.82
N LEU A 160 3.97 22.33 6.80
CA LEU A 160 4.79 23.55 6.89
C LEU A 160 4.04 24.78 7.43
N GLY A 161 2.71 24.75 7.52
CA GLY A 161 1.92 25.88 8.03
C GLY A 161 1.88 27.11 7.12
N LEU A 162 2.16 26.96 5.81
CA LEU A 162 2.24 28.10 4.90
C LEU A 162 0.85 28.62 4.51
N SER A 163 0.70 29.95 4.46
CA SER A 163 -0.52 30.60 3.99
C SER A 163 -0.67 30.49 2.47
N MET A 164 -1.92 30.53 1.98
CA MET A 164 -2.21 30.49 0.54
C MET A 164 -1.56 31.65 -0.22
N ASP A 165 -1.54 32.85 0.36
CA ASP A 165 -0.91 34.02 -0.26
C ASP A 165 0.59 33.80 -0.49
N PHE A 166 1.27 33.21 0.49
CA PHE A 166 2.70 32.87 0.37
C PHE A 166 2.92 31.82 -0.73
N ILE A 167 2.12 30.75 -0.72
CA ILE A 167 2.21 29.66 -1.70
C ILE A 167 2.01 30.19 -3.13
N LEU A 168 1.01 31.06 -3.33
CA LEU A 168 0.71 31.67 -4.63
C LEU A 168 1.80 32.65 -5.07
N LYS A 169 2.27 33.52 -4.17
CA LYS A 169 3.33 34.50 -4.45
C LYS A 169 4.60 33.85 -4.98
N TYR A 170 5.03 32.74 -4.37
CA TYR A 170 6.24 32.01 -4.75
C TYR A 170 5.98 30.83 -5.69
N LYS A 171 4.74 30.65 -6.17
CA LYS A 171 4.35 29.58 -7.10
C LYS A 171 4.74 28.17 -6.63
N LEU A 172 4.72 27.93 -5.31
CA LEU A 172 5.22 26.70 -4.70
C LEU A 172 4.44 25.46 -5.13
N PHE A 173 3.20 25.63 -5.61
CA PHE A 173 2.38 24.53 -6.14
C PHE A 173 3.12 23.69 -7.20
N PHE A 174 3.84 24.33 -8.12
CA PHE A 174 4.52 23.63 -9.23
C PHE A 174 5.80 22.93 -8.80
N VAL A 175 6.40 23.33 -7.68
CA VAL A 175 7.60 22.67 -7.12
C VAL A 175 7.31 21.22 -6.77
N GLY A 176 6.06 20.88 -6.44
CA GLY A 176 5.65 19.51 -6.16
C GLY A 176 5.88 18.53 -7.31
N LEU A 177 5.98 19.00 -8.57
CA LEU A 177 6.31 18.16 -9.72
C LEU A 177 7.73 17.60 -9.68
N PHE A 178 8.63 18.19 -8.88
CA PHE A 178 9.97 17.70 -8.71
C PHE A 178 10.01 16.36 -7.95
N ILE A 179 9.05 16.11 -7.06
CA ILE A 179 8.98 14.86 -6.29
C ILE A 179 8.85 13.63 -7.20
N PRO A 180 7.80 13.49 -8.04
CA PRO A 180 7.69 12.34 -8.93
C PRO A 180 8.84 12.26 -9.94
N PHE A 181 9.38 13.40 -10.38
CA PHE A 181 10.54 13.43 -11.27
C PHE A 181 11.78 12.82 -10.62
N VAL A 182 12.13 13.24 -9.41
CA VAL A 182 13.27 12.68 -8.65
C VAL A 182 13.06 11.20 -8.37
N GLU A 183 11.85 10.78 -8.01
CA GLU A 183 11.55 9.38 -7.74
C GLU A 183 11.78 8.49 -8.99
N VAL A 184 11.26 8.89 -10.14
CA VAL A 184 11.49 8.18 -11.42
C VAL A 184 12.97 8.22 -11.81
N LEU A 185 13.63 9.37 -11.66
CA LEU A 185 15.06 9.51 -11.97
C LEU A 185 15.91 8.58 -11.10
N LEU A 186 15.66 8.53 -9.78
CA LEU A 186 16.36 7.62 -8.88
C LEU A 186 16.09 6.16 -9.24
N ALA A 187 14.89 5.81 -9.69
CA ALA A 187 14.59 4.46 -10.15
C ALA A 187 15.36 4.06 -11.42
N LEU A 188 15.44 4.97 -12.41
CA LEU A 188 16.23 4.78 -13.63
C LEU A 188 17.73 4.70 -13.32
N LEU A 189 18.23 5.56 -12.44
CA LEU A 189 19.62 5.48 -11.95
C LEU A 189 19.86 4.18 -11.21
N LEU A 190 18.91 3.69 -10.41
CA LEU A 190 19.03 2.41 -9.72
C LEU A 190 19.18 1.25 -10.71
N LEU A 191 18.44 1.29 -11.82
CA LEU A 191 18.51 0.29 -12.89
C LEU A 191 19.86 0.30 -13.63
N PHE A 192 20.32 1.46 -14.09
CA PHE A 192 21.45 1.56 -15.02
C PHE A 192 22.80 1.90 -14.37
N SER A 193 22.82 2.50 -13.17
CA SER A 193 24.06 2.94 -12.53
C SER A 193 24.91 1.76 -12.04
N LYS A 194 26.23 1.93 -12.10
CA LYS A 194 27.19 1.04 -11.41
C LYS A 194 27.16 1.25 -9.89
N SER A 195 26.87 2.47 -9.44
CA SER A 195 26.89 2.87 -8.03
C SER A 195 25.52 2.71 -7.35
N LYS A 196 24.88 1.54 -7.51
CA LYS A 196 23.52 1.27 -6.98
C LYS A 196 23.40 1.51 -5.47
N ARG A 197 24.48 1.27 -4.71
CA ARG A 197 24.53 1.53 -3.26
C ARG A 197 24.34 3.01 -2.91
N VAL A 198 24.93 3.93 -3.68
CA VAL A 198 24.74 5.37 -3.47
C VAL A 198 23.29 5.77 -3.74
N ILE A 199 22.72 5.27 -4.85
CA ILE A 199 21.31 5.52 -5.19
C ILE A 199 20.38 4.95 -4.10
N SER A 200 20.72 3.79 -3.54
CA SER A 200 19.94 3.22 -2.43
C SER A 200 19.94 4.11 -1.18
N TYR A 201 21.05 4.80 -0.87
CA TYR A 201 21.07 5.75 0.24
C TYR A 201 20.21 6.98 -0.01
N LEU A 202 20.14 7.47 -1.24
CA LEU A 202 19.22 8.56 -1.60
C LEU A 202 17.75 8.12 -1.45
N LEU A 203 17.41 6.91 -1.87
CA LEU A 203 16.07 6.33 -1.69
C LEU A 203 15.73 6.09 -0.22
N MET A 204 16.69 5.62 0.59
CA MET A 204 16.53 5.52 2.04
C MET A 204 16.30 6.90 2.67
N GLY A 205 17.06 7.91 2.23
CA GLY A 205 16.86 9.31 2.63
C GLY A 205 15.46 9.82 2.31
N MET A 206 14.96 9.54 1.11
CA MET A 206 13.57 9.86 0.72
C MET A 206 12.55 9.21 1.66
N HIS A 207 12.70 7.93 1.99
CA HIS A 207 11.81 7.26 2.96
C HIS A 207 11.90 7.84 4.38
N LEU A 208 13.09 8.25 4.81
CA LEU A 208 13.26 8.96 6.08
C LEU A 208 12.55 10.32 6.05
N SER A 209 12.63 11.07 4.95
CA SER A 209 11.88 12.32 4.79
C SER A 209 10.37 12.09 4.81
N ILE A 210 9.88 11.02 4.17
CA ILE A 210 8.47 10.61 4.26
C ILE A 210 8.10 10.32 5.72
N LEU A 211 8.91 9.55 6.44
CA LEU A 211 8.68 9.23 7.85
C LEU A 211 8.66 10.48 8.74
N ILE A 212 9.50 11.48 8.49
CA ILE A 212 9.44 12.76 9.22
C ILE A 212 8.11 13.47 8.93
N PHE A 213 7.71 13.51 7.66
CA PHE A 213 6.49 14.18 7.20
C PHE A 213 5.19 13.55 7.71
N ILE A 214 5.00 12.24 7.52
CA ILE A 214 3.73 11.55 7.87
C ILE A 214 3.78 10.83 9.23
N GLY A 215 4.97 10.73 9.82
CA GLY A 215 5.25 9.98 11.04
C GLY A 215 4.86 10.68 12.33
N PRO A 216 5.40 10.21 13.47
CA PRO A 216 5.07 10.74 14.80
C PRO A 216 5.49 12.20 14.99
N PHE A 217 6.51 12.66 14.25
CA PHE A 217 7.03 14.04 14.30
C PHE A 217 6.32 15.00 13.35
N GLY A 218 5.45 14.50 12.46
CA GLY A 218 4.71 15.30 11.49
C GLY A 218 3.21 15.10 11.64
N LEU A 219 2.54 14.77 10.53
CA LEU A 219 1.06 14.73 10.46
C LEU A 219 0.40 13.54 11.18
N LYS A 220 1.18 12.58 11.70
CA LYS A 220 0.67 11.36 12.36
C LYS A 220 -0.38 10.60 11.52
N TYR A 221 -0.17 10.57 10.20
CA TYR A 221 -1.20 10.20 9.23
C TYR A 221 -1.71 8.77 9.37
N ASN A 222 -0.82 7.78 9.26
CA ASN A 222 -1.18 6.37 9.44
C ASN A 222 0.07 5.55 9.84
N SER A 223 -0.01 4.91 11.01
CA SER A 223 1.09 4.15 11.60
C SER A 223 1.56 2.95 10.79
N ILE A 224 0.67 2.33 10.00
CA ILE A 224 1.02 1.20 9.14
C ILE A 224 1.91 1.62 7.98
N VAL A 225 1.69 2.84 7.47
CA VAL A 225 2.53 3.41 6.41
C VAL A 225 3.94 3.67 6.94
N TRP A 226 4.10 3.94 8.24
CA TRP A 226 5.42 4.10 8.84
C TRP A 226 6.18 2.78 8.83
N LEU A 227 5.54 1.70 9.29
CA LEU A 227 6.11 0.34 9.27
C LEU A 227 6.49 -0.08 7.85
N TRP A 228 5.66 0.26 6.87
CA TRP A 228 5.96 -0.02 5.48
C TRP A 228 7.17 0.77 4.96
N ASN A 229 7.33 2.04 5.32
CA ASN A 229 8.52 2.82 4.99
C ASN A 229 9.79 2.24 5.66
N PHE A 230 9.70 1.77 6.90
CA PHE A 230 10.80 1.04 7.54
C PHE A 230 11.14 -0.26 6.78
N ALA A 231 10.15 -0.98 6.26
CA ALA A 231 10.37 -2.14 5.41
C ALA A 231 11.09 -1.79 4.11
N MET A 232 10.71 -0.70 3.45
CA MET A 232 11.41 -0.22 2.25
C MET A 232 12.88 0.12 2.55
N ILE A 233 13.15 0.86 3.63
CA ILE A 233 14.52 1.19 4.08
C ILE A 233 15.32 -0.08 4.36
N PHE A 234 14.72 -1.04 5.08
CA PHE A 234 15.36 -2.32 5.40
C PHE A 234 15.70 -3.12 4.13
N ILE A 235 14.74 -3.27 3.21
CA ILE A 235 14.92 -4.01 1.96
C ILE A 235 16.02 -3.37 1.11
N LEU A 236 16.01 -2.04 0.95
CA LEU A 236 17.08 -1.30 0.28
C LEU A 236 18.44 -1.59 0.92
N GLY A 237 18.53 -1.45 2.24
CA GLY A 237 19.77 -1.66 2.99
C GLY A 237 20.33 -3.07 2.82
N ILE A 238 19.47 -4.10 2.84
CA ILE A 238 19.92 -5.49 2.68
C ILE A 238 20.27 -5.80 1.22
N ILE A 239 19.43 -5.44 0.24
CA ILE A 239 19.68 -5.75 -1.18
C ILE A 239 20.99 -5.10 -1.66
N TYR A 240 21.25 -3.85 -1.27
CA TYR A 240 22.44 -3.11 -1.72
C TYR A 240 23.59 -3.08 -0.69
N SER A 241 23.53 -3.93 0.35
CA SER A 241 24.63 -4.07 1.32
C SER A 241 25.94 -4.56 0.67
N LYS A 242 25.83 -5.29 -0.44
CA LYS A 242 26.93 -5.82 -1.23
C LYS A 242 26.80 -5.37 -2.69
N PRO A 243 27.93 -5.32 -3.44
CA PRO A 243 27.87 -5.10 -4.88
C PRO A 243 26.96 -6.13 -5.52
N MET A 244 26.02 -5.63 -6.33
CA MET A 244 25.09 -6.49 -7.05
C MET A 244 25.71 -6.91 -8.37
N GLU A 245 25.54 -8.16 -8.72
CA GLU A 245 25.92 -8.66 -10.04
C GLU A 245 25.07 -8.03 -11.14
N GLY A 246 25.61 -8.04 -12.36
CA GLY A 246 24.89 -7.56 -13.53
C GLY A 246 23.64 -8.40 -13.81
N LEU A 247 22.71 -7.83 -14.58
CA LEU A 247 21.51 -8.54 -15.00
C LEU A 247 21.88 -9.76 -15.85
N ASN A 248 21.56 -10.96 -15.36
CA ASN A 248 21.79 -12.22 -16.06
C ASN A 248 20.59 -12.56 -16.97
N LYS A 249 20.84 -12.68 -18.29
CA LYS A 249 19.81 -13.05 -19.28
C LYS A 249 19.09 -14.35 -18.93
N LYS A 250 19.80 -15.36 -18.40
CA LYS A 250 19.21 -16.65 -17.99
C LYS A 250 18.28 -16.48 -16.79
N THR A 251 18.68 -15.68 -15.81
CA THR A 251 17.83 -15.35 -14.65
C THR A 251 16.57 -14.64 -15.10
N ILE A 252 16.68 -13.65 -15.98
CA ILE A 252 15.55 -12.93 -16.56
C ILE A 252 14.62 -13.89 -17.31
N ALA A 253 15.14 -14.70 -18.24
CA ALA A 253 14.32 -15.59 -19.05
C ALA A 253 13.56 -16.62 -18.20
N THR A 254 14.22 -17.21 -17.20
CA THR A 254 13.61 -18.21 -16.30
C THR A 254 12.61 -17.60 -15.30
N ASN A 255 12.56 -16.28 -15.19
CA ASN A 255 11.72 -15.54 -14.25
C ASN A 255 10.86 -14.47 -14.95
N ALA A 256 10.59 -14.65 -16.25
CA ALA A 256 9.86 -13.69 -17.08
C ALA A 256 8.49 -13.30 -16.51
N LEU A 257 7.84 -14.21 -15.76
CA LEU A 257 6.56 -13.94 -15.09
C LEU A 257 6.62 -12.70 -14.20
N PHE A 258 7.74 -12.48 -13.49
CA PHE A 258 7.90 -11.34 -12.59
C PHE A 258 8.06 -10.04 -13.37
N LEU A 259 8.69 -10.08 -14.54
CA LEU A 259 8.78 -8.91 -15.41
C LEU A 259 7.41 -8.54 -15.98
N VAL A 260 6.61 -9.53 -16.36
CA VAL A 260 5.22 -9.28 -16.76
C VAL A 260 4.46 -8.67 -15.59
N LEU A 261 4.53 -9.27 -14.41
CA LEU A 261 3.81 -8.82 -13.22
C LEU A 261 4.20 -7.41 -12.77
N TRP A 262 5.46 -7.02 -12.90
CA TRP A 262 5.97 -5.76 -12.34
C TRP A 262 6.22 -4.67 -13.36
N PHE A 263 6.41 -4.98 -14.64
CA PHE A 263 6.67 -3.97 -15.68
C PHE A 263 5.59 -3.89 -16.75
N VAL A 264 4.84 -4.97 -16.98
CA VAL A 264 3.79 -5.00 -18.01
C VAL A 264 2.42 -4.76 -17.40
N LEU A 265 2.04 -5.51 -16.38
CA LEU A 265 0.71 -5.37 -15.76
C LEU A 265 0.46 -3.98 -15.18
N PRO A 266 1.42 -3.32 -14.50
CA PRO A 266 1.20 -2.00 -13.95
C PRO A 266 0.90 -0.93 -14.99
N VAL A 267 1.36 -1.09 -16.23
CA VAL A 267 1.08 -0.18 -17.34
C VAL A 267 -0.43 -0.11 -17.61
N PHE A 268 -1.16 -1.22 -17.52
CA PHE A 268 -2.59 -1.23 -17.80
C PHE A 268 -3.44 -0.44 -16.80
N SER A 269 -2.93 -0.07 -15.62
CA SER A 269 -3.67 0.76 -14.67
C SER A 269 -3.83 2.21 -15.12
N PHE A 270 -2.98 2.70 -16.03
CA PHE A 270 -3.16 4.02 -16.65
C PHE A 270 -4.43 4.10 -17.49
N TRP A 271 -4.92 2.94 -17.97
CA TRP A 271 -6.20 2.80 -18.69
C TRP A 271 -7.29 2.16 -17.83
N GLY A 272 -7.09 2.05 -16.51
CA GLY A 272 -8.06 1.46 -15.59
C GLY A 272 -8.32 -0.05 -15.78
N SER A 273 -7.48 -0.75 -16.55
CA SER A 273 -7.61 -2.19 -16.81
C SER A 273 -6.79 -3.06 -15.85
N TRP A 274 -6.14 -2.44 -14.86
CA TRP A 274 -5.44 -3.11 -13.77
C TRP A 274 -5.63 -2.34 -12.46
N TYR A 275 -5.55 -3.06 -11.34
CA TYR A 275 -5.76 -2.49 -10.01
C TYR A 275 -4.66 -1.48 -9.66
N GLN A 276 -5.07 -0.34 -9.09
CA GLN A 276 -4.18 0.77 -8.79
C GLN A 276 -3.13 0.39 -7.76
N TYR A 277 -3.53 -0.33 -6.70
CA TYR A 277 -2.61 -0.78 -5.65
C TYR A 277 -1.58 -1.79 -6.16
N PHE A 278 -1.93 -2.60 -7.17
CA PHE A 278 -1.00 -3.56 -7.78
C PHE A 278 -0.08 -2.92 -8.83
N SER A 279 -0.30 -1.64 -9.16
CA SER A 279 0.60 -0.80 -9.95
C SER A 279 1.44 0.15 -9.10
N PHE A 280 1.48 -0.04 -7.78
CA PHE A 280 2.20 0.86 -6.86
C PHE A 280 1.67 2.30 -6.89
N ASN A 281 0.42 2.48 -7.34
CA ASN A 281 -0.29 3.74 -7.26
C ASN A 281 -0.88 3.91 -5.86
N LEU A 282 -0.09 4.48 -4.96
CA LEU A 282 -0.54 4.81 -3.62
C LEU A 282 -0.28 6.28 -3.30
N TYR A 283 -1.24 6.90 -2.61
CA TYR A 283 -1.17 8.31 -2.21
C TYR A 283 -0.93 9.26 -3.40
N SER A 284 -1.38 8.91 -4.60
CA SER A 284 -1.42 9.84 -5.74
C SER A 284 -2.59 10.82 -5.66
N GLY A 285 -3.48 10.64 -4.69
CA GLY A 285 -4.74 11.40 -4.59
C GLY A 285 -5.75 11.07 -5.69
N LYS A 286 -5.47 10.08 -6.55
CA LYS A 286 -6.36 9.65 -7.64
C LYS A 286 -7.51 8.80 -7.12
N GLY A 287 -8.63 8.87 -7.83
CA GLY A 287 -9.81 8.04 -7.58
C GLY A 287 -10.96 8.79 -6.90
N TYR A 288 -12.05 8.07 -6.70
CA TYR A 288 -13.24 8.61 -6.05
C TYR A 288 -13.08 8.58 -4.52
N GLN A 289 -13.42 9.69 -3.89
CA GLN A 289 -13.65 9.75 -2.44
C GLN A 289 -15.12 9.48 -2.16
N MET A 290 -15.39 8.55 -1.23
CA MET A 290 -16.75 8.24 -0.80
C MET A 290 -17.10 9.03 0.46
N ASN A 291 -18.15 9.84 0.36
CA ASN A 291 -18.79 10.52 1.48
C ASN A 291 -20.15 9.89 1.75
N ILE A 292 -20.41 9.53 3.00
CA ILE A 292 -21.63 8.87 3.45
C ILE A 292 -22.41 9.87 4.30
N CYS A 293 -23.44 10.49 3.73
CA CYS A 293 -24.33 11.40 4.44
C CYS A 293 -25.37 10.60 5.23
N ILE A 294 -25.58 10.95 6.49
CA ILE A 294 -26.40 10.19 7.44
C ILE A 294 -27.48 11.12 8.00
N SER A 295 -28.75 10.77 7.78
CA SER A 295 -29.90 11.58 8.21
C SER A 295 -30.41 11.22 9.61
N GLN A 296 -30.19 9.98 10.06
CA GLN A 296 -30.59 9.52 11.39
C GLN A 296 -29.39 9.17 12.27
N ASN A 297 -29.54 9.36 13.58
CA ASN A 297 -28.46 9.14 14.52
C ASN A 297 -28.21 7.63 14.73
N VAL A 298 -27.22 7.08 14.02
CA VAL A 298 -26.76 5.69 14.20
C VAL A 298 -25.65 5.66 15.25
N LYS A 299 -25.90 5.07 16.42
CA LYS A 299 -24.97 5.08 17.56
C LYS A 299 -23.56 4.57 17.23
N GLU A 300 -23.46 3.45 16.51
CA GLU A 300 -22.16 2.85 16.15
C GLU A 300 -21.33 3.67 15.17
N LEU A 301 -21.96 4.57 14.40
CA LEU A 301 -21.28 5.43 13.42
C LEU A 301 -20.79 6.76 14.00
N LYS A 302 -21.24 7.10 15.21
CA LYS A 302 -20.90 8.37 15.89
C LYS A 302 -19.40 8.64 16.00
N PRO A 303 -18.53 7.66 16.29
CA PRO A 303 -17.08 7.90 16.38
C PRO A 303 -16.41 8.30 15.06
N TYR A 304 -17.08 8.10 13.92
CA TYR A 304 -16.51 8.29 12.59
C TYR A 304 -17.04 9.53 11.87
N PHE A 305 -17.90 10.33 12.50
CA PHE A 305 -18.35 11.58 11.93
C PHE A 305 -17.19 12.56 11.76
N GLU A 306 -17.18 13.22 10.62
CA GLU A 306 -16.24 14.31 10.36
C GLU A 306 -16.68 15.58 11.08
N ALA A 307 -15.69 16.33 11.58
CA ALA A 307 -15.93 17.53 12.37
C ALA A 307 -16.35 18.72 11.49
N GLU A 308 -15.72 18.87 10.32
CA GLU A 308 -16.02 19.96 9.40
C GLU A 308 -17.20 19.62 8.50
N PRO A 309 -18.18 20.53 8.34
CA PRO A 309 -19.32 20.30 7.48
C PRO A 309 -18.88 20.15 6.02
N ASN A 310 -19.51 19.23 5.30
CA ASN A 310 -19.27 19.04 3.88
C ASN A 310 -20.44 19.59 3.07
N ASN A 311 -20.12 20.38 2.04
CA ASN A 311 -21.08 20.92 1.09
C ASN A 311 -21.94 19.84 0.42
N PHE A 312 -21.42 18.61 0.29
CA PHE A 312 -22.15 17.51 -0.36
C PHE A 312 -23.35 17.00 0.45
N CYS A 313 -23.32 17.11 1.78
CA CYS A 313 -24.33 16.53 2.67
C CYS A 313 -25.36 17.53 3.20
N LYS A 314 -25.42 18.75 2.64
CA LYS A 314 -26.43 19.79 2.95
C LYS A 314 -26.66 19.99 4.47
N GLY A 315 -25.60 20.02 5.27
CA GLY A 315 -25.67 20.20 6.73
C GLY A 315 -25.98 18.93 7.54
N SER A 316 -26.20 17.78 6.89
CA SER A 316 -26.27 16.48 7.59
C SER A 316 -24.89 16.02 8.04
N ARG A 317 -24.84 15.22 9.11
CA ARG A 317 -23.60 14.54 9.52
C ARG A 317 -23.14 13.60 8.41
N TYR A 318 -21.83 13.49 8.22
CA TYR A 318 -21.27 12.59 7.23
C TYR A 318 -19.99 11.92 7.71
N ILE A 319 -19.64 10.86 6.99
CA ILE A 319 -18.43 10.07 7.19
C ILE A 319 -17.67 10.06 5.88
N ASN A 320 -16.37 10.33 5.92
CA ASN A 320 -15.46 10.02 4.83
C ASN A 320 -14.98 8.57 4.96
N LEU A 321 -15.13 7.76 3.90
CA LEU A 321 -14.80 6.34 3.95
C LEU A 321 -13.33 6.07 4.28
N GLN A 322 -12.41 6.92 3.79
CA GLN A 322 -10.98 6.76 4.04
C GLN A 322 -10.63 7.07 5.48
N GLU A 323 -11.16 8.17 6.03
CA GLU A 323 -10.96 8.53 7.44
C GLU A 323 -11.55 7.48 8.39
N TRP A 324 -12.74 6.94 8.06
CA TRP A 324 -13.30 5.81 8.79
C TRP A 324 -12.36 4.60 8.76
N ALA A 325 -11.86 4.22 7.58
CA ALA A 325 -10.95 3.09 7.44
C ALA A 325 -9.65 3.28 8.25
N PHE A 326 -9.06 4.49 8.24
CA PHE A 326 -7.87 4.81 9.03
C PHE A 326 -8.11 4.82 10.54
N LYS A 327 -9.26 5.33 10.97
CA LYS A 327 -9.65 5.35 12.38
C LYS A 327 -9.82 3.92 12.91
N GLU A 328 -10.51 3.06 12.17
CA GLU A 328 -10.88 1.72 12.65
C GLU A 328 -9.89 0.61 12.29
N ILE A 329 -9.57 0.43 11.01
CA ILE A 329 -8.81 -0.73 10.52
C ILE A 329 -7.34 -0.41 10.22
N LYS A 330 -6.95 0.87 10.27
CA LYS A 330 -5.60 1.37 9.96
C LYS A 330 -5.15 1.11 8.52
N SER A 331 -6.09 0.81 7.62
CA SER A 331 -5.86 0.52 6.20
C SER A 331 -6.69 1.45 5.34
N ALA A 332 -6.26 1.67 4.09
CA ALA A 332 -6.99 2.52 3.15
C ALA A 332 -8.12 1.72 2.46
N PRO A 333 -9.24 2.36 2.10
CA PRO A 333 -10.21 1.74 1.21
C PRO A 333 -9.60 1.48 -0.16
N ILE A 334 -10.00 0.38 -0.78
CA ILE A 334 -9.62 0.03 -2.15
C ILE A 334 -10.20 1.09 -3.12
N PRO A 335 -9.38 1.74 -3.97
CA PRO A 335 -9.80 2.90 -4.76
C PRO A 335 -10.72 2.55 -5.94
N GLU A 336 -10.84 1.28 -6.30
CA GLU A 336 -11.62 0.81 -7.44
C GLU A 336 -13.13 1.06 -7.23
N ILE A 337 -13.76 1.70 -8.21
CA ILE A 337 -15.18 2.10 -8.16
C ILE A 337 -16.12 0.90 -7.97
N GLU A 338 -15.76 -0.28 -8.49
CA GLU A 338 -16.54 -1.51 -8.29
C GLU A 338 -16.63 -1.86 -6.80
N ILE A 339 -15.50 -1.79 -6.08
CA ILE A 339 -15.44 -2.10 -4.65
C ILE A 339 -16.20 -1.03 -3.85
N GLN A 340 -16.05 0.24 -4.22
CA GLN A 340 -16.82 1.32 -3.61
C GLN A 340 -18.34 1.12 -3.81
N ARG A 341 -18.79 0.64 -4.98
CA ARG A 341 -20.21 0.29 -5.20
C ARG A 341 -20.65 -0.87 -4.32
N LYS A 342 -19.84 -1.93 -4.17
CA LYS A 342 -20.13 -3.06 -3.27
C LYS A 342 -20.27 -2.58 -1.81
N ILE A 343 -19.38 -1.71 -1.34
CA ILE A 343 -19.48 -1.06 -0.03
C ILE A 343 -20.79 -0.27 0.08
N ALA A 344 -21.15 0.53 -0.93
CA ALA A 344 -22.37 1.32 -0.90
C ALA A 344 -23.63 0.46 -0.80
N VAL A 345 -23.69 -0.65 -1.55
CA VAL A 345 -24.80 -1.63 -1.46
C VAL A 345 -24.89 -2.22 -0.07
N TYR A 346 -23.76 -2.66 0.51
CA TYR A 346 -23.70 -3.19 1.86
C TYR A 346 -24.23 -2.19 2.90
N LEU A 347 -23.75 -0.95 2.86
CA LEU A 347 -24.15 0.10 3.81
C LEU A 347 -25.65 0.40 3.70
N LYS A 348 -26.19 0.47 2.49
CA LYS A 348 -27.63 0.71 2.27
C LYS A 348 -28.50 -0.43 2.81
N LYS A 349 -28.01 -1.66 2.72
CA LYS A 349 -28.66 -2.83 3.30
C LYS A 349 -28.60 -2.77 4.83
N LYS A 350 -27.43 -2.47 5.41
CA LYS A 350 -27.22 -2.41 6.87
C LYS A 350 -28.01 -1.30 7.56
N TYR A 351 -28.04 -0.09 6.97
CA TYR A 351 -28.59 1.11 7.62
C TYR A 351 -29.94 1.59 7.08
N GLN A 352 -30.55 0.82 6.16
CA GLN A 352 -31.74 1.18 5.39
C GLN A 352 -31.52 2.36 4.44
N LYS A 353 -31.93 2.19 3.18
CA LYS A 353 -31.70 3.14 2.07
C LYS A 353 -32.21 4.56 2.32
N LYS A 354 -33.21 4.76 3.19
CA LYS A 354 -33.79 6.07 3.52
C LYS A 354 -32.92 6.90 4.48
N ASN A 355 -32.01 6.25 5.21
CA ASN A 355 -31.25 6.88 6.29
C ASN A 355 -29.83 7.31 5.87
N ILE A 356 -29.37 6.84 4.70
CA ILE A 356 -28.04 7.15 4.20
C ILE A 356 -28.08 7.55 2.73
N GLN A 357 -27.32 8.58 2.38
CA GLN A 357 -27.02 8.97 1.00
C GLN A 357 -25.52 8.84 0.77
N ILE A 358 -25.13 8.14 -0.29
CA ILE A 358 -23.72 7.87 -0.58
C ILE A 358 -23.31 8.64 -1.83
N ILE A 359 -22.24 9.41 -1.72
CA ILE A 359 -21.74 10.28 -2.76
C ILE A 359 -20.29 9.91 -3.04
N LEU A 360 -20.01 9.55 -4.29
CA LEU A 360 -18.65 9.45 -4.80
C LEU A 360 -18.27 10.76 -5.47
N TYR A 361 -17.10 11.30 -5.12
CA TYR A 361 -16.57 12.53 -5.70
C TYR A 361 -15.15 12.31 -6.23
N ASN A 362 -14.92 12.68 -7.48
CA ASN A 362 -13.59 12.69 -8.11
C ASN A 362 -13.15 14.15 -8.30
N MET A 363 -12.04 14.52 -7.66
CA MET A 363 -11.51 15.89 -7.69
C MET A 363 -10.87 16.25 -9.04
N GLU A 364 -10.26 15.31 -9.76
CA GLU A 364 -9.60 15.59 -11.05
C GLU A 364 -10.62 15.89 -12.15
N GLU A 365 -11.71 15.11 -12.18
CA GLU A 365 -12.78 15.26 -13.18
C GLU A 365 -13.87 16.26 -12.75
N ASN A 366 -13.80 16.78 -11.51
CA ASN A 366 -14.89 17.53 -10.87
C ASN A 366 -16.24 16.80 -11.01
N LYS A 367 -16.23 15.47 -10.81
CA LYS A 367 -17.35 14.59 -11.11
C LYS A 367 -17.94 14.01 -9.84
N MET A 368 -19.26 14.07 -9.73
CA MET A 368 -20.02 13.54 -8.61
C MET A 368 -20.97 12.43 -9.08
N ILE A 369 -20.97 11.31 -8.36
CA ILE A 369 -21.89 10.19 -8.58
C ILE A 369 -22.63 9.92 -7.29
N LYS A 370 -23.97 10.03 -7.32
CA LYS A 370 -24.83 9.58 -6.22
C LYS A 370 -25.13 8.10 -6.44
N LEU A 371 -24.73 7.26 -5.49
CA LEU A 371 -24.98 5.82 -5.52
C LEU A 371 -26.31 5.46 -4.89
#